data_AF-A0A7W7SG71-F1
#
_entry.id   AF-A0A7W7SG71-F1
#
_cell.length_a   1.000
_cell.length_b   1.000
_cell.length_c   1.000
_cell.angle_alpha   90.00
_cell.angle_beta   90.00
_cell.angle_gamma   90.00
#
_symmetry.space_group_name_H-M   'P 1'
#
loop_
_entity.id
_entity.type
_entity.pdbx_description
1 polymer ?
#
loop_
_entity_poly.entity_id
_entity_poly.type
_entity_poly.pdbx_seq_one_letter_code
_entity_poly.pdbx_strand_id
1 'polypeptide(L)' 'MPGSMAISHTDALVMLSHADAEQLTAVLRQMSALLEQPGGDRLSDAQAEALCEGKLRRDELAEWSRKLSDYLKDHL' A
#
# COMPACT_ATOMS: atom_id res chain seq x y z
N MET A 1 3.85 23.90 -39.22
CA MET A 1 3.77 23.87 -37.74
C MET A 1 4.07 22.46 -37.29
N PRO A 2 5.11 22.23 -36.47
CA PRO A 2 5.30 20.93 -35.85
C PRO A 2 4.19 20.71 -34.80
N GLY A 3 3.41 19.65 -34.97
CA GLY A 3 2.37 19.24 -34.03
C GLY A 3 2.99 18.74 -32.74
N SER A 4 2.65 19.37 -31.62
CA SER A 4 2.92 18.84 -30.28
C SER A 4 2.16 17.53 -30.11
N MET A 5 2.87 16.41 -30.14
CA MET A 5 2.38 15.18 -29.54
C MET A 5 2.37 15.38 -28.03
N ALA A 6 1.20 15.60 -27.45
CA ALA A 6 0.99 15.40 -26.02
C ALA A 6 1.08 13.89 -25.78
N ILE A 7 2.27 13.40 -25.40
CA ILE A 7 2.39 12.07 -24.82
C ILE A 7 1.75 12.16 -23.45
N SER A 8 0.44 11.93 -23.40
CA SER A 8 -0.25 11.65 -22.16
C SER A 8 0.34 10.33 -21.68
N HIS A 9 1.17 10.38 -20.63
CA HIS A 9 1.60 9.20 -19.90
C HIS A 9 0.34 8.54 -19.32
N THR A 10 -0.26 7.64 -20.08
CA THR A 10 -1.30 6.77 -19.56
C THR A 10 -0.59 5.76 -18.67
N ASP A 11 -0.49 6.08 -17.37
CA ASP A 11 -0.20 5.08 -16.35
C ASP A 11 -1.16 3.90 -16.56
N ALA A 12 -0.62 2.69 -16.55
CA ALA A 12 -1.42 1.50 -16.77
C ALA A 12 -2.54 1.46 -15.72
N LEU A 13 -3.79 1.51 -16.18
CA LEU A 13 -4.95 1.41 -15.30
C LEU A 13 -5.02 -0.03 -14.77
N VAL A 14 -4.68 -0.20 -13.49
CA VAL A 14 -4.88 -1.47 -12.78
C VAL A 14 -6.29 -1.46 -12.21
N MET A 15 -7.16 -2.31 -12.77
CA MET A 15 -8.51 -2.51 -12.26
C MET A 15 -8.52 -3.59 -11.19
N LEU A 16 -9.11 -3.27 -10.04
CA LEU A 16 -9.44 -4.22 -8.99
C LEU A 16 -10.94 -4.46 -8.98
N SER A 17 -11.37 -5.71 -8.75
CA SER A 17 -12.79 -5.95 -8.46
C SER A 17 -13.17 -5.37 -7.09
N HIS A 18 -14.46 -5.05 -6.89
CA HIS A 18 -14.93 -4.53 -5.60
C HIS A 18 -14.61 -5.50 -4.45
N ALA A 19 -14.84 -6.81 -4.65
CA ALA A 19 -14.53 -7.84 -3.64
C ALA A 19 -13.02 -7.93 -3.34
N ASP A 20 -12.17 -7.88 -4.37
CA ASP A 20 -10.72 -7.87 -4.16
C ASP A 20 -10.27 -6.60 -3.43
N ALA A 21 -10.95 -5.47 -3.67
CA ALA A 21 -10.60 -4.19 -3.05
C ALA A 21 -11.02 -4.15 -1.58
N GLU A 22 -12.17 -4.74 -1.23
CA GLU A 22 -12.56 -4.98 0.17
C GLU A 22 -11.55 -5.87 0.88
N GLN A 23 -11.16 -6.99 0.24
CA GLN A 23 -10.20 -7.92 0.82
C GLN A 23 -8.82 -7.29 1.00
N LEU A 24 -8.33 -6.55 -0.01
CA LEU A 24 -7.06 -5.83 0.07
C LEU A 24 -7.08 -4.78 1.18
N THR A 25 -8.18 -4.03 1.30
CA THR A 25 -8.38 -3.05 2.35
C THR A 25 -8.27 -3.68 3.74
N ALA A 26 -8.91 -4.83 3.95
CA ALA A 26 -8.84 -5.56 5.22
C ALA A 26 -7.42 -6.04 5.54
N VAL A 27 -6.71 -6.58 4.54
CA VAL A 27 -5.32 -7.05 4.70
C VAL A 27 -4.38 -5.90 5.06
N LEU A 28 -4.44 -4.78 4.35
CA LEU A 28 -3.59 -3.60 4.61
C LEU A 28 -3.81 -3.03 6.01
N ARG A 29 -5.07 -2.99 6.45
CA ARG A 29 -5.41 -2.53 7.80
C ARG A 29 -4.87 -3.47 8.87
N GLN A 30 -5.01 -4.77 8.69
CA GLN A 30 -4.47 -5.77 9.62
C GLN A 30 -2.94 -5.75 9.65
N MET A 31 -2.29 -5.57 8.49
CA MET A 31 -0.84 -5.46 8.38
C MET A 31 -0.32 -4.24 9.15
N SER A 32 -0.96 -3.08 9.00
CA SER A 32 -0.64 -1.88 9.79
C SER A 32 -0.73 -2.15 11.30
N ALA A 33 -1.79 -2.81 11.74
CA ALA A 33 -1.97 -3.17 13.15
C ALA A 33 -0.88 -4.10 13.69
N LEU A 34 -0.50 -5.13 12.93
CA LEU A 34 0.58 -6.06 13.31
C LEU A 34 1.96 -5.39 13.37
N LEU A 35 2.21 -4.42 12.49
CA LEU A 35 3.45 -3.65 12.48
C LEU A 35 3.55 -2.71 13.68
N GLU A 36 2.43 -2.15 14.16
CA GLU A 36 2.39 -1.24 15.30
C GLU A 36 2.29 -1.95 16.65
N GLN A 37 1.88 -3.22 16.69
CA GLN A 37 1.67 -3.96 17.92
C GLN A 37 2.97 -4.03 18.76
N PRO A 38 2.91 -3.71 20.06
CA PRO A 38 4.03 -3.94 20.96
C PRO A 38 4.14 -5.44 21.29
N GLY A 39 5.35 -6.00 21.28
CA GLY A 39 5.60 -7.39 21.67
C GLY A 39 6.47 -8.16 20.67
N GLY A 40 6.72 -9.44 20.97
CA GLY A 40 7.55 -10.32 20.14
C GLY A 40 6.87 -10.84 18.88
N ASP A 41 5.53 -10.77 18.82
CA ASP A 41 4.74 -11.21 17.65
C ASP A 41 4.67 -10.16 16.53
N ARG A 42 5.26 -8.97 16.74
CA ARG A 42 5.32 -7.91 15.73
C ARG A 42 6.37 -8.25 14.67
N LEU A 43 6.15 -7.77 13.45
CA LEU A 43 7.18 -7.74 12.42
C LEU A 43 8.36 -6.88 12.90
N SER A 44 9.56 -7.46 12.94
CA SER A 44 10.79 -6.72 13.24
C SER A 44 11.16 -5.76 12.12
N ASP A 45 11.99 -4.75 12.42
CA ASP A 45 12.45 -3.78 11.42
C ASP A 45 13.15 -4.47 10.23
N ALA A 46 13.98 -5.48 10.51
CA ALA A 46 14.65 -6.26 9.47
C ALA A 46 13.67 -7.08 8.59
N GLN A 47 12.60 -7.62 9.17
CA GLN A 47 11.57 -8.33 8.40
C GLN A 47 10.74 -7.38 7.55
N ALA A 48 10.42 -6.18 8.07
CA ALA A 48 9.71 -5.16 7.32
C ALA A 48 10.56 -4.62 6.16
N GLU A 49 11.85 -4.35 6.39
CA GLU A 49 12.77 -3.95 5.34
C GLU A 49 12.91 -5.05 4.26
N ALA A 50 13.02 -6.32 4.66
CA ALA A 50 13.08 -7.43 3.71
C ALA A 50 11.79 -7.53 2.88
N LEU A 51 10.62 -7.37 3.49
CA LEU A 51 9.33 -7.38 2.80
C LEU A 51 9.21 -6.23 1.79
N CYS A 52 9.77 -5.08 2.12
CA CYS A 52 9.75 -3.88 1.28
C CYS A 52 10.96 -3.74 0.35
N GLU A 53 11.82 -4.77 0.24
CA GLU A 53 13.06 -4.71 -0.54
C GLU A 53 13.94 -3.50 -0.18
N GLY A 54 13.93 -3.10 1.10
CA GLY A 54 14.66 -1.94 1.63
C GLY A 54 14.07 -0.57 1.26
N LYS A 55 12.89 -0.53 0.62
CA LYS A 55 12.27 0.72 0.16
C LYS A 55 11.49 1.47 1.25
N LEU A 56 11.04 0.75 2.28
CA LEU A 56 10.26 1.31 3.37
C LEU A 56 10.76 0.73 4.69
N ARG A 57 10.83 1.60 5.70
CA ARG A 57 11.02 1.20 7.09
C ARG A 57 9.71 0.67 7.67
N ARG A 58 9.78 0.00 8.83
CA ARG A 58 8.61 -0.61 9.47
C ARG A 58 7.49 0.40 9.76
N ASP A 59 7.84 1.56 10.30
CA ASP A 59 6.93 2.66 10.59
C ASP A 59 6.33 3.27 9.32
N GLU A 60 7.15 3.47 8.29
CA GLU A 60 6.70 3.95 6.98
C GLU A 60 5.73 2.95 6.32
N LEU A 61 6.02 1.65 6.40
CA LEU A 61 5.13 0.59 5.92
C LEU A 61 3.80 0.58 6.69
N ALA A 62 3.84 0.72 8.02
CA ALA A 62 2.64 0.75 8.85
C ALA A 62 1.73 1.93 8.50
N GLU A 63 2.32 3.11 8.33
CA GLU A 63 1.62 4.34 7.96
C GLU A 63 1.06 4.25 6.54
N TRP A 64 1.88 3.82 5.58
CA TRP A 64 1.47 3.65 4.19
C TRP A 64 0.29 2.67 4.07
N SER A 65 0.37 1.54 4.77
CA SER A 65 -0.69 0.53 4.75
C SER A 65 -2.01 1.06 5.32
N ARG A 66 -1.94 1.82 6.42
CA ARG A 66 -3.11 2.49 7.01
C ARG A 66 -3.72 3.48 6.01
N LYS A 67 -2.92 4.40 5.47
CA LYS A 67 -3.38 5.43 4.53
C LYS A 67 -4.03 4.82 3.28
N LEU A 68 -3.43 3.78 2.71
CA LEU A 68 -3.99 3.12 1.53
C LEU A 68 -5.28 2.38 1.88
N SER A 69 -5.36 1.72 3.05
CA SER A 69 -6.59 1.06 3.48
C SER A 69 -7.75 2.05 3.69
N ASP A 70 -7.48 3.21 4.29
CA ASP A 70 -8.49 4.24 4.49
C ASP A 70 -8.93 4.84 3.15
N TYR A 71 -7.98 5.11 2.24
CA TYR A 71 -8.29 5.57 0.89
C TYR A 71 -9.16 4.59 0.12
N LEU A 72 -8.80 3.29 0.10
CA LEU A 72 -9.60 2.28 -0.58
C LEU A 72 -10.99 2.17 0.03
N LYS A 73 -11.09 2.18 1.36
CA LYS A 73 -12.38 2.14 2.06
C LYS A 73 -13.30 3.31 1.68
N ASP A 74 -12.75 4.50 1.51
CA ASP A 74 -13.52 5.70 1.16
C ASP A 74 -13.98 5.71 -0.32
N HIS A 75 -13.38 4.87 -1.16
CA HIS A 75 -13.63 4.80 -2.61
C HIS A 75 -14.18 3.44 -3.10
N LEU A 76 -14.50 2.54 -2.17
CA LEU A 76 -15.19 1.28 -2.38
C LEU A 76 -16.70 1.47 -2.48
#